data_AF-A0A284QU80-F1
#
_entry.id   AF-A0A284QU80-F1
#
_cell.length_a   1.000
_cell.length_b   1.000
_cell.length_c   1.000
_cell.angle_alpha   90.00
_cell.angle_beta   90.00
_cell.angle_gamma   90.00
#
_symmetry.space_group_name_H-M   'P 1'
#
loop_
_entity.id
_entity.type
_entity.pdbx_description
1 polymer ?
#
loop_
_entity_poly.entity_id
_entity_poly.type
_entity_poly.pdbx_seq_one_letter_code
_entity_poly.pdbx_strand_id
1 'polypeptide(L)'
;MASLATRSASQALRAASRRAPRAATAKNVLKSTQTASYSLLAKAATKPIQKASVQGVRGIKTLDFAGTKEVVYERRDWPLAKLQDYFKNDTLALIGYGSQGHGQGLNARDNGLNVIVGVRKDGESWKQAMADGWVPGETLFPIEEAINKGTVIMNLLSDAAQSQTWPTVAPLITKGKTLYFSHGFSVVYKEDTKVIPPADVDVILVAPKGSGRTVRTLFKEGRGINSSVAVFQDVTGKAKEKAIALGVGIGSGYMYDTTFEKEVYSDLYGERGVLMGAIQGLFLAQYQVLRKNGHTPSEAFNETVEEATQSLYPLIGQKGMDYMYNACSTTARRGALDWAPVFEKANVPIFEQLYESVKNGTETRKSLEFNGRSTYREDLAKELAVINDQEIWRAGKTVRSLRPDYKPESE
;
A
#
# COMPACT_ATOMS: atom_id res chain seq x y z
N MET A 1 28.18 -55.73 43.08
CA MET A 1 29.04 -54.90 43.95
C MET A 1 28.62 -53.44 43.70
N ALA A 2 27.69 -52.86 44.48
CA ALA A 2 27.92 -52.22 45.79
C ALA A 2 29.05 -51.17 45.72
N SER A 3 28.96 -49.91 46.15
CA SER A 3 27.94 -49.05 46.78
C SER A 3 28.60 -47.65 46.92
N LEU A 4 27.96 -46.47 46.92
CA LEU A 4 27.32 -45.68 48.01
C LEU A 4 27.36 -44.22 47.46
N ALA A 5 26.29 -43.45 47.26
CA ALA A 5 25.32 -42.84 48.17
C ALA A 5 25.85 -41.75 49.14
N THR A 6 25.33 -40.53 48.92
CA THR A 6 24.92 -39.46 49.87
C THR A 6 25.93 -38.44 50.42
N ARG A 7 25.58 -37.13 50.29
CA ARG A 7 24.91 -36.34 51.36
C ARG A 7 24.48 -34.94 50.88
N SER A 8 23.36 -34.47 51.43
CA SER A 8 22.71 -33.19 51.18
C SER A 8 22.86 -32.20 52.35
N ALA A 9 22.73 -30.92 52.01
CA ALA A 9 21.98 -29.84 52.67
C ALA A 9 22.31 -29.33 54.11
N SER A 10 22.23 -27.99 54.17
CA SER A 10 21.69 -27.13 55.23
C SER A 10 22.63 -26.66 56.35
N GLN A 11 22.76 -25.33 56.54
CA GLN A 11 21.96 -24.56 57.51
C GLN A 11 22.36 -23.07 57.57
N ALA A 12 21.35 -22.25 57.78
CA ALA A 12 21.40 -20.81 58.00
C ALA A 12 21.71 -20.47 59.46
N LEU A 13 22.27 -19.27 59.72
CA LEU A 13 22.28 -18.65 61.04
C LEU A 13 21.92 -17.15 60.95
N ARG A 14 20.88 -16.80 61.72
CA ARG A 14 20.35 -15.47 62.04
C ARG A 14 21.27 -14.77 63.07
N ALA A 15 21.61 -13.50 62.84
CA ALA A 15 21.07 -12.29 63.50
C ALA A 15 21.93 -11.74 64.66
N ALA A 16 22.29 -10.45 64.56
CA ALA A 16 22.28 -9.51 65.70
C ALA A 16 22.28 -8.05 65.22
N SER A 17 21.32 -7.30 65.76
CA SER A 17 20.97 -5.91 65.52
C SER A 17 21.82 -4.91 66.32
N ARG A 18 22.11 -3.72 65.76
CA ARG A 18 22.25 -2.46 66.54
C ARG A 18 21.63 -1.28 65.77
N ARG A 19 20.79 -0.50 66.47
CA ARG A 19 20.06 0.70 66.02
C ARG A 19 20.98 1.95 66.03
N ALA A 20 20.99 2.72 64.92
CA ALA A 20 20.49 4.11 64.73
C ALA A 20 21.53 5.25 64.98
N PRO A 21 21.40 6.50 64.45
CA PRO A 21 20.30 7.11 63.69
C PRO A 21 20.67 7.87 62.38
N ARG A 22 19.61 8.41 61.76
CA ARG A 22 19.43 9.27 60.57
C ARG A 22 20.57 10.24 60.17
N ALA A 23 20.82 10.28 58.86
CA ALA A 23 21.03 11.54 58.12
C ALA A 23 20.42 11.40 56.72
N ALA A 24 19.38 12.19 56.43
CA ALA A 24 18.82 12.32 55.10
C ALA A 24 19.71 13.29 54.31
N THR A 25 20.33 12.81 53.24
CA THR A 25 20.92 13.67 52.20
C THR A 25 20.49 13.16 50.83
N ALA A 26 19.69 13.98 50.17
CA ALA A 26 19.26 13.79 48.80
C ALA A 26 20.50 13.66 47.89
N LYS A 27 20.70 12.49 47.29
CA LYS A 27 21.63 12.33 46.17
C LYS A 27 20.91 12.67 44.88
N ASN A 28 21.27 13.82 44.32
CA ASN A 28 21.08 14.16 42.92
C ASN A 28 21.53 13.00 42.04
N VAL A 29 20.57 12.27 41.46
CA VAL A 29 20.84 11.38 40.33
C VAL A 29 21.02 12.30 39.12
N LEU A 30 22.28 12.59 38.81
CA LEU A 30 22.68 13.09 37.51
C LEU A 30 22.11 12.13 36.45
N LYS A 31 21.10 12.59 35.71
CA LYS A 31 20.68 11.94 34.46
C LYS A 31 21.91 11.92 33.56
N SER A 32 22.56 10.78 33.43
CA SER A 32 23.51 10.56 32.35
C SER A 32 22.72 10.59 31.05
N THR A 33 22.68 11.74 30.40
CA THR A 33 22.40 11.81 28.97
C THR A 33 23.55 11.09 28.27
N GLN A 34 23.48 9.77 28.18
CA GLN A 34 24.11 9.05 27.10
C GLN A 34 23.39 9.47 25.83
N THR A 35 23.75 10.65 25.31
CA THR A 35 23.62 10.94 23.89
C THR A 35 24.44 9.87 23.20
N ALA A 36 23.75 8.82 22.77
CA ALA A 36 24.32 7.77 21.98
C ALA A 36 25.10 8.42 20.83
N SER A 37 26.39 8.11 20.79
CA SER A 37 27.39 8.54 19.81
C SER A 37 27.12 7.95 18.44
N TYR A 38 25.87 7.96 17.98
CA TYR A 38 25.53 7.75 16.59
C TYR A 38 25.98 8.98 15.81
N SER A 39 27.17 8.86 15.22
CA SER A 39 27.62 9.68 14.09
C SER A 39 27.68 11.19 14.35
N LEU A 40 28.79 11.66 14.94
CA LEU A 40 29.18 13.08 14.85
C LEU A 40 29.33 13.55 13.38
N LEU A 41 29.51 12.62 12.43
CA LEU A 41 29.65 12.90 11.00
C LEU A 41 28.31 13.24 10.31
N ALA A 42 27.18 12.69 10.77
CA ALA A 42 25.87 12.98 10.17
C ALA A 42 25.41 14.42 10.42
N LYS A 43 25.85 15.05 11.53
CA LYS A 43 25.53 16.45 11.83
C LYS A 43 26.24 17.44 10.91
N ALA A 44 27.35 17.06 10.27
CA ALA A 44 28.14 17.97 9.45
C ALA A 44 27.55 18.18 8.04
N ALA A 45 26.62 17.33 7.58
CA ALA A 45 26.12 17.35 6.20
C ALA A 45 24.68 17.87 6.03
N THR A 46 23.95 18.14 7.12
CA THR A 46 22.55 18.58 7.04
C THR A 46 22.39 19.98 7.62
N LYS A 47 22.04 20.95 6.78
CA LYS A 47 21.43 22.19 7.28
C LYS A 47 20.19 21.79 8.09
N PRO A 48 19.97 22.36 9.30
CA PRO A 48 18.77 22.05 10.05
C PRO A 48 17.56 22.49 9.24
N ILE A 49 16.78 21.52 8.77
CA ILE A 49 15.43 21.79 8.29
C ILE A 49 14.68 22.30 9.51
N GLN A 50 14.32 23.58 9.50
CA GLN A 50 13.38 24.11 10.48
C GLN A 50 12.12 23.26 10.38
N LYS A 51 11.85 22.45 11.40
CA LYS A 51 10.52 21.86 11.57
C LYS A 51 9.57 23.03 11.73
N ALA A 52 8.91 23.42 10.64
CA ALA A 52 7.71 24.22 10.74
C ALA A 52 6.78 23.46 11.68
N SER A 53 6.49 24.04 12.83
CA SER A 53 5.41 23.58 13.68
C SER A 53 4.14 23.70 12.86
N VAL A 54 3.71 22.61 12.22
CA VAL A 54 2.40 22.57 11.54
C VAL A 54 1.32 22.45 12.62
N GLN A 55 1.20 23.47 13.48
CA GLN A 55 -0.08 23.84 14.06
C GLN A 55 -0.87 24.49 12.92
N GLY A 56 -1.33 23.64 12.01
CA GLY A 56 -1.68 24.06 10.66
C GLY A 56 -3.10 24.56 10.55
N VAL A 57 -3.22 25.82 10.11
CA VAL A 57 -4.38 26.37 9.40
C VAL A 57 -4.99 25.29 8.48
N ARG A 58 -6.32 25.11 8.52
CA ARG A 58 -7.06 24.22 7.62
C ARG A 58 -7.09 24.83 6.21
N GLY A 59 -7.05 23.99 5.17
CA GLY A 59 -7.09 24.43 3.78
C GLY A 59 -6.01 23.79 2.91
N ILE A 60 -6.22 23.90 1.59
CA ILE A 60 -5.32 23.39 0.54
C ILE A 60 -3.92 23.98 0.73
N LYS A 61 -2.89 23.13 0.68
CA LYS A 61 -1.50 23.54 0.87
C LYS A 61 -0.71 23.38 -0.42
N THR A 62 0.23 24.31 -0.63
CA THR A 62 1.34 24.12 -1.55
C THR A 62 2.59 23.80 -0.75
N LEU A 63 3.16 22.60 -0.96
CA LEU A 63 4.37 22.13 -0.28
C LEU A 63 5.56 22.13 -1.24
N ASP A 64 6.76 22.10 -0.67
CA ASP A 64 8.02 22.04 -1.41
C ASP A 64 8.56 20.61 -1.42
N PHE A 65 8.62 20.01 -2.61
CA PHE A 65 9.17 18.69 -2.90
C PHE A 65 10.49 18.87 -3.65
N ALA A 66 11.57 19.07 -2.89
CA ALA A 66 12.93 19.21 -3.41
C ALA A 66 13.11 20.31 -4.48
N GLY A 67 12.46 21.46 -4.28
CA GLY A 67 12.47 22.60 -5.19
C GLY A 67 11.21 22.71 -6.05
N THR A 68 10.40 21.65 -6.12
CA THR A 68 9.12 21.64 -6.87
C THR A 68 7.98 22.01 -5.93
N LYS A 69 7.18 23.01 -6.29
CA LYS A 69 5.99 23.37 -5.52
C LYS A 69 4.79 22.57 -6.00
N GLU A 70 4.19 21.76 -5.12
CA GLU A 70 3.03 20.94 -5.46
C GLU A 70 1.89 21.15 -4.47
N VAL A 71 0.67 21.06 -4.99
CA VAL A 71 -0.54 21.14 -4.18
C VAL A 71 -0.82 19.78 -3.55
N VAL A 72 -1.11 19.77 -2.25
CA VAL A 72 -1.46 18.57 -1.48
C VAL A 72 -2.81 18.76 -0.83
N TYR A 73 -3.62 17.71 -0.89
CA TYR A 73 -4.93 17.65 -0.26
C TYR A 73 -4.91 16.71 0.93
N GLU A 74 -5.22 17.21 2.12
CA GLU A 74 -5.16 16.41 3.33
C GLU A 74 -6.57 16.04 3.80
N ARG A 75 -6.71 14.83 4.39
CA ARG A 75 -7.99 14.38 4.98
C ARG A 75 -8.61 15.38 5.97
N ARG A 76 -7.78 16.19 6.65
CA ARG A 76 -8.22 17.17 7.64
C ARG A 76 -8.98 18.37 7.04
N ASP A 77 -8.90 18.58 5.73
CA ASP A 77 -9.64 19.61 5.00
C ASP A 77 -11.10 19.17 4.68
N TRP A 78 -11.39 17.89 4.91
CA TRP A 78 -12.71 17.27 4.82
C TRP A 78 -13.07 16.55 6.12
N PRO A 79 -13.38 17.28 7.21
CA PRO A 79 -13.92 16.67 8.41
C PRO A 79 -15.15 15.83 8.09
N LEU A 80 -15.36 14.73 8.84
CA LEU A 80 -16.40 13.74 8.54
C LEU A 80 -17.79 14.35 8.30
N ALA A 81 -18.21 15.29 9.15
CA ALA A 81 -19.50 15.96 9.00
C ALA A 81 -19.64 16.74 7.67
N LYS A 82 -18.55 17.41 7.23
CA LYS A 82 -18.52 18.10 5.92
C LYS A 82 -18.62 17.09 4.78
N LEU A 83 -17.89 15.98 4.89
CA LEU A 83 -17.89 14.92 3.89
C LEU A 83 -19.28 14.28 3.73
N GLN A 84 -19.93 13.95 4.85
CA GLN A 84 -21.28 13.38 4.87
C GLN A 84 -22.32 14.35 4.32
N ASP A 85 -22.25 15.64 4.69
CA ASP A 85 -23.16 16.64 4.14
C ASP A 85 -22.97 16.85 2.63
N TYR A 86 -21.72 16.79 2.16
CA TYR A 86 -21.40 16.92 0.73
C TYR A 86 -22.02 15.79 -0.10
N PHE A 87 -21.96 14.55 0.38
CA PHE A 87 -22.48 13.36 -0.32
C PHE A 87 -23.88 12.92 0.13
N LYS A 88 -24.61 13.72 0.91
CA LYS A 88 -25.91 13.31 1.48
C LYS A 88 -26.98 12.95 0.45
N ASN A 89 -26.86 13.49 -0.76
CA ASN A 89 -27.77 13.25 -1.88
C ASN A 89 -27.15 12.34 -2.95
N ASP A 90 -25.94 11.84 -2.71
CA ASP A 90 -25.25 10.96 -3.64
C ASP A 90 -25.42 9.50 -3.23
N THR A 91 -25.45 8.62 -4.24
CA THR A 91 -25.34 7.17 -4.07
C THR A 91 -24.06 6.73 -4.76
N LEU A 92 -23.09 6.24 -3.99
CA LEU A 92 -21.83 5.70 -4.52
C LEU A 92 -22.07 4.24 -4.94
N ALA A 93 -22.13 4.01 -6.25
CA ALA A 93 -22.28 2.67 -6.81
C ALA A 93 -20.90 2.07 -7.14
N LEU A 94 -20.41 1.16 -6.29
CA LEU A 94 -19.17 0.43 -6.54
C LEU A 94 -19.41 -0.74 -7.46
N ILE A 95 -18.91 -0.63 -8.68
CA ILE A 95 -19.03 -1.66 -9.70
C ILE A 95 -17.81 -2.55 -9.63
N GLY A 96 -17.98 -3.76 -9.10
CA GLY A 96 -16.90 -4.69 -8.79
C GLY A 96 -16.56 -4.73 -7.30
N TYR A 97 -16.36 -5.95 -6.78
CA TYR A 97 -15.98 -6.21 -5.39
C TYR A 97 -14.72 -7.10 -5.33
N GLY A 98 -13.72 -6.73 -6.14
CA GLY A 98 -12.36 -7.26 -6.04
C GLY A 98 -11.55 -6.51 -4.98
N SER A 99 -10.23 -6.49 -5.13
CA SER A 99 -9.32 -5.85 -4.15
C SER A 99 -9.73 -4.40 -3.82
N GLN A 100 -9.78 -3.51 -4.82
CA GLN A 100 -10.13 -2.10 -4.61
C GLN A 100 -11.59 -1.89 -4.21
N GLY A 101 -12.53 -2.62 -4.84
CA GLY A 101 -13.96 -2.55 -4.49
C GLY A 101 -14.24 -2.87 -3.01
N HIS A 102 -13.60 -3.93 -2.50
CA HIS A 102 -13.65 -4.29 -1.08
C HIS A 102 -13.07 -3.18 -0.19
N GLY A 103 -11.85 -2.72 -0.48
CA GLY A 103 -11.18 -1.72 0.37
C GLY A 103 -11.90 -0.37 0.41
N GLN A 104 -12.22 0.18 -0.76
CA GLN A 104 -12.85 1.49 -0.88
C GLN A 104 -14.30 1.46 -0.40
N GLY A 105 -15.06 0.40 -0.72
CA GLY A 105 -16.47 0.27 -0.35
C GLY A 105 -16.67 0.23 1.15
N LEU A 106 -15.88 -0.61 1.85
CA LEU A 106 -15.96 -0.71 3.30
C LEU A 106 -15.52 0.58 4.00
N ASN A 107 -14.50 1.27 3.48
CA ASN A 107 -14.06 2.54 4.06
C ASN A 107 -15.12 3.63 3.86
N ALA A 108 -15.71 3.74 2.67
CA ALA A 108 -16.78 4.71 2.39
C ALA A 108 -18.03 4.43 3.24
N ARG A 109 -18.40 3.16 3.40
CA ARG A 109 -19.50 2.74 4.30
C ARG A 109 -19.22 3.11 5.75
N ASP A 110 -18.02 2.83 6.26
CA ASP A 110 -17.64 3.15 7.64
C ASP A 110 -17.55 4.67 7.89
N ASN A 111 -17.32 5.45 6.84
CA ASN A 111 -17.45 6.92 6.87
C ASN A 111 -18.92 7.41 6.80
N GLY A 112 -19.90 6.50 6.77
CA GLY A 112 -21.33 6.83 6.74
C GLY A 112 -21.81 7.39 5.41
N LEU A 113 -21.09 7.11 4.31
CA LEU A 113 -21.55 7.47 2.97
C LEU A 113 -22.60 6.46 2.49
N ASN A 114 -23.52 6.91 1.64
CA ASN A 114 -24.50 6.04 1.01
C ASN A 114 -23.85 5.24 -0.12
N VAL A 115 -23.60 3.96 0.15
CA VAL A 115 -22.81 3.07 -0.71
C VAL A 115 -23.62 1.84 -1.08
N ILE A 116 -23.60 1.49 -2.37
CA ILE A 116 -24.16 0.25 -2.88
C ILE A 116 -23.11 -0.48 -3.73
N VAL A 117 -23.20 -1.81 -3.78
CA VAL A 117 -22.28 -2.67 -4.54
C VAL A 117 -23.01 -3.28 -5.73
N GLY A 118 -22.44 -3.14 -6.91
CA GLY A 118 -22.86 -3.77 -8.16
C GLY A 118 -21.90 -4.89 -8.56
N VAL A 119 -22.32 -6.15 -8.50
CA VAL A 119 -21.52 -7.30 -8.94
C VAL A 119 -22.39 -8.35 -9.64
N ARG A 120 -21.76 -9.27 -10.37
CA ARG A 120 -22.46 -10.38 -11.01
C ARG A 120 -23.16 -11.23 -9.95
N LYS A 121 -24.48 -11.37 -10.08
CA LYS A 121 -25.33 -12.15 -9.18
C LYS A 121 -24.82 -13.59 -9.02
N ASP A 122 -24.87 -14.09 -7.79
CA ASP A 122 -24.48 -15.45 -7.38
C ASP A 122 -23.01 -15.84 -7.64
N GLY A 123 -22.18 -14.89 -8.09
CA GLY A 123 -20.74 -15.09 -8.28
C GLY A 123 -19.93 -15.04 -6.98
N GLU A 124 -18.63 -15.28 -7.08
CA GLU A 124 -17.73 -15.28 -5.91
C GLU A 124 -17.71 -13.94 -5.18
N SER A 125 -17.54 -12.84 -5.92
CA SER A 125 -17.58 -11.48 -5.35
C SER A 125 -18.93 -11.12 -4.72
N TRP A 126 -20.04 -11.72 -5.19
CA TRP A 126 -21.36 -11.54 -4.57
C TRP A 126 -21.40 -12.17 -3.18
N LYS A 127 -20.91 -13.41 -3.05
CA LYS A 127 -20.82 -14.12 -1.77
C LYS A 127 -19.89 -13.39 -0.80
N GLN A 128 -18.75 -12.91 -1.27
CA GLN A 128 -17.82 -12.12 -0.47
C GLN A 128 -18.46 -10.81 0.02
N ALA A 129 -19.19 -10.11 -0.85
CA ALA A 129 -19.92 -8.91 -0.44
C ALA A 129 -20.97 -9.23 0.63
N MET A 130 -21.73 -10.33 0.49
CA MET A 130 -22.66 -10.75 1.54
C MET A 130 -21.97 -11.06 2.87
N ALA A 131 -20.81 -11.72 2.84
CA ALA A 131 -20.02 -12.02 4.04
C ALA A 131 -19.54 -10.74 4.76
N ASP A 132 -19.28 -9.67 4.02
CA ASP A 132 -18.92 -8.36 4.57
C ASP A 132 -20.13 -7.49 4.98
N GLY A 133 -21.35 -8.03 4.87
CA GLY A 133 -22.59 -7.38 5.32
C GLY A 133 -23.31 -6.54 4.26
N TRP A 134 -22.99 -6.69 2.97
CA TRP A 134 -23.79 -6.11 1.88
C TRP A 134 -25.04 -6.97 1.63
N VAL A 135 -26.22 -6.34 1.61
CA VAL A 135 -27.51 -7.04 1.65
C VAL A 135 -28.17 -7.03 0.26
N PRO A 136 -28.45 -8.20 -0.35
CA PRO A 136 -29.17 -8.30 -1.62
C PRO A 136 -30.48 -7.49 -1.64
N GLY A 137 -30.65 -6.64 -2.66
CA GLY A 137 -31.85 -5.83 -2.83
C GLY A 137 -31.89 -4.53 -2.00
N GLU A 138 -30.95 -4.34 -1.07
CA GLU A 138 -30.82 -3.12 -0.27
C GLU A 138 -29.53 -2.38 -0.59
N THR A 139 -28.38 -3.07 -0.46
CA THR A 139 -27.04 -2.50 -0.68
C THR A 139 -26.17 -3.33 -1.62
N LEU A 140 -26.69 -4.45 -2.13
CA LEU A 140 -26.04 -5.34 -3.09
C LEU A 140 -26.98 -5.63 -4.26
N PHE A 141 -26.54 -5.34 -5.48
CA PHE A 141 -27.35 -5.40 -6.70
C PHE A 141 -26.56 -5.99 -7.88
N PRO A 142 -27.25 -6.47 -8.93
CA PRO A 142 -26.64 -6.62 -10.24
C PRO A 142 -26.03 -5.30 -10.74
N ILE A 143 -25.01 -5.38 -11.59
CA ILE A 143 -24.21 -4.22 -12.04
C ILE A 143 -25.10 -3.11 -12.62
N GLU A 144 -25.98 -3.45 -13.55
CA GLU A 144 -26.85 -2.51 -14.25
C GLU A 144 -27.81 -1.81 -13.30
N GLU A 145 -28.36 -2.55 -12.34
CA GLU A 145 -29.25 -1.99 -11.31
C GLU A 145 -28.50 -1.03 -10.38
N ALA A 146 -27.28 -1.38 -9.96
CA ALA A 146 -26.44 -0.49 -9.15
C ALA A 146 -26.12 0.81 -9.89
N ILE A 147 -25.77 0.73 -11.19
CA ILE A 147 -25.47 1.92 -12.00
C ILE A 147 -26.70 2.84 -12.11
N ASN A 148 -27.88 2.26 -12.31
CA ASN A 148 -29.12 3.03 -12.40
C ASN A 148 -29.41 3.80 -11.10
N LYS A 149 -29.18 3.17 -9.93
CA LYS A 149 -29.37 3.79 -8.60
C LYS A 149 -28.26 4.79 -8.22
N GLY A 150 -27.06 4.62 -8.75
CA GLY A 150 -25.88 5.42 -8.41
C GLY A 150 -25.88 6.83 -9.01
N THR A 151 -25.36 7.81 -8.29
CA THR A 151 -25.02 9.14 -8.83
C THR A 151 -23.52 9.25 -9.12
N VAL A 152 -22.69 8.51 -8.37
CA VAL A 152 -21.26 8.34 -8.62
C VAL A 152 -21.02 6.87 -8.94
N ILE A 153 -20.61 6.59 -10.17
CA ILE A 153 -20.36 5.24 -10.68
C ILE A 153 -18.88 4.96 -10.53
N MET A 154 -18.51 4.18 -9.52
CA MET A 154 -17.13 3.80 -9.23
C MET A 154 -16.79 2.51 -9.97
N ASN A 155 -16.20 2.63 -11.15
CA ASN A 155 -15.82 1.48 -11.97
C ASN A 155 -14.53 0.84 -11.43
N LEU A 156 -14.68 -0.22 -10.64
CA LEU A 156 -13.63 -0.91 -9.91
C LEU A 156 -13.48 -2.38 -10.35
N LEU A 157 -13.99 -2.70 -11.55
CA LEU A 157 -13.76 -3.96 -12.23
C LEU A 157 -12.29 -4.06 -12.67
N SER A 158 -11.81 -5.28 -12.95
CA SER A 158 -10.50 -5.45 -13.61
C SER A 158 -10.51 -4.76 -14.98
N ASP A 159 -9.35 -4.30 -15.44
CA ASP A 159 -9.27 -3.53 -16.70
C ASP A 159 -9.85 -4.28 -17.91
N ALA A 160 -9.62 -5.59 -17.98
CA ALA A 160 -10.22 -6.47 -18.99
C ALA A 160 -11.75 -6.54 -18.86
N ALA A 161 -12.28 -6.64 -17.64
CA ALA A 161 -13.72 -6.66 -17.41
C ALA A 161 -14.37 -5.30 -17.71
N GLN A 162 -13.69 -4.18 -17.44
CA GLN A 162 -14.15 -2.85 -17.84
C GLN A 162 -14.33 -2.78 -19.36
N SER A 163 -13.33 -3.25 -20.12
CA SER A 163 -13.41 -3.32 -21.58
C SER A 163 -14.56 -4.19 -22.09
N GLN A 164 -14.69 -5.41 -21.55
CA GLN A 164 -15.71 -6.37 -21.99
C GLN A 164 -17.14 -5.92 -21.67
N THR A 165 -17.34 -5.26 -20.53
CA THR A 165 -18.68 -4.86 -20.07
C THR A 165 -19.07 -3.45 -20.54
N TRP A 166 -18.12 -2.69 -21.10
CA TRP A 166 -18.34 -1.30 -21.51
C TRP A 166 -19.58 -1.09 -22.40
N PRO A 167 -19.85 -1.93 -23.42
CA PRO A 167 -21.03 -1.75 -24.28
C PRO A 167 -22.37 -1.77 -23.51
N THR A 168 -22.43 -2.52 -22.40
CA THR A 168 -23.61 -2.60 -21.53
C THR A 168 -23.62 -1.52 -20.46
N VAL A 169 -22.45 -1.15 -19.93
CA VAL A 169 -22.28 -0.18 -18.85
C VAL A 169 -22.42 1.26 -19.35
N ALA A 170 -21.81 1.61 -20.49
CA ALA A 170 -21.74 2.98 -20.99
C ALA A 170 -23.12 3.65 -21.20
N PRO A 171 -24.14 2.98 -21.77
CA PRO A 171 -25.47 3.57 -21.95
C PRO A 171 -26.18 3.93 -20.63
N LEU A 172 -25.78 3.32 -19.51
CA LEU A 172 -26.37 3.56 -18.19
C LEU A 172 -25.70 4.74 -17.45
N ILE A 173 -24.55 5.21 -17.94
CA ILE A 173 -23.82 6.36 -17.40
C ILE A 173 -24.38 7.63 -18.05
N THR A 174 -25.53 8.09 -17.55
CA THR A 174 -26.27 9.24 -18.11
C THR A 174 -25.82 10.59 -17.53
N LYS A 175 -26.17 11.68 -18.22
CA LYS A 175 -26.01 13.07 -17.76
C LYS A 175 -26.31 13.25 -16.27
N GLY A 176 -25.45 14.01 -15.59
CA GLY A 176 -25.57 14.33 -14.17
C GLY A 176 -24.90 13.30 -13.24
N LYS A 177 -24.55 12.11 -13.74
CA LYS A 177 -23.70 11.16 -13.02
C LYS A 177 -22.23 11.60 -13.08
N THR A 178 -21.43 11.06 -12.16
CA THR A 178 -19.97 11.11 -12.22
C THR A 178 -19.43 9.71 -12.42
N LEU A 179 -18.52 9.54 -13.38
CA LEU A 179 -17.78 8.31 -13.60
C LEU A 179 -16.43 8.39 -12.88
N TYR A 180 -16.17 7.43 -12.02
CA TYR A 180 -14.98 7.34 -11.20
C TYR A 180 -14.16 6.11 -11.58
N PHE A 181 -12.85 6.30 -11.67
CA PHE A 181 -11.86 5.23 -11.82
C PHE A 181 -10.83 5.27 -10.68
N SER A 182 -10.22 4.12 -10.40
CA SER A 182 -9.03 4.04 -9.53
C SER A 182 -7.74 3.73 -10.26
N HIS A 183 -7.81 3.70 -11.59
CA HIS A 183 -6.65 3.52 -12.45
C HIS A 183 -6.95 4.11 -13.84
N GLY A 184 -5.96 4.74 -14.47
CA GLY A 184 -6.12 5.41 -15.76
C GLY A 184 -6.21 4.46 -16.96
N PHE A 185 -5.92 3.17 -16.79
CA PHE A 185 -5.76 2.17 -17.86
C PHE A 185 -6.82 2.23 -18.94
N SER A 186 -8.09 2.07 -18.55
CA SER A 186 -9.17 1.92 -19.52
C SER A 186 -9.34 3.16 -20.40
N VAL A 187 -9.25 4.36 -19.82
CA VAL A 187 -9.45 5.62 -20.55
C VAL A 187 -8.23 6.01 -21.38
N VAL A 188 -7.02 5.80 -20.86
CA VAL A 188 -5.77 6.18 -21.57
C VAL A 188 -5.54 5.27 -22.78
N TYR A 189 -5.76 3.96 -22.63
CA TYR A 189 -5.59 2.99 -23.70
C TYR A 189 -6.93 2.67 -24.41
N LYS A 190 -7.82 3.65 -24.55
CA LYS A 190 -9.15 3.48 -25.16
C LYS A 190 -9.13 2.89 -26.57
N GLU A 191 -8.04 3.05 -27.31
CA GLU A 191 -7.90 2.41 -28.63
C GLU A 191 -7.80 0.89 -28.53
N ASP A 192 -7.22 0.35 -27.46
CA ASP A 192 -7.17 -1.07 -27.17
C ASP A 192 -8.41 -1.53 -26.38
N THR A 193 -8.83 -0.77 -25.36
CA THR A 193 -9.88 -1.17 -24.40
C THR A 193 -11.30 -0.88 -24.87
N LYS A 194 -11.47 0.05 -25.82
CA LYS A 194 -12.76 0.58 -26.28
C LYS A 194 -13.61 1.25 -25.19
N VAL A 195 -13.00 1.61 -24.07
CA VAL A 195 -13.65 2.35 -22.98
C VAL A 195 -13.57 3.85 -23.28
N ILE A 196 -14.65 4.39 -23.82
CA ILE A 196 -14.81 5.81 -24.13
C ILE A 196 -15.92 6.36 -23.23
N PRO A 197 -15.59 7.18 -22.20
CA PRO A 197 -16.58 7.82 -21.35
C PRO A 197 -17.59 8.67 -22.13
N PRO A 198 -18.86 8.73 -21.70
CA PRO A 198 -19.83 9.68 -22.25
C PRO A 198 -19.34 11.13 -22.11
N ALA A 199 -19.64 11.98 -23.10
CA ALA A 199 -19.12 13.36 -23.15
C ALA A 199 -19.86 14.33 -22.20
N ASP A 200 -20.96 13.92 -21.58
CA ASP A 200 -21.87 14.75 -20.78
C ASP A 200 -21.89 14.39 -19.28
N VAL A 201 -20.85 13.69 -18.80
CA VAL A 201 -20.66 13.34 -17.38
C VAL A 201 -19.29 13.79 -16.85
N ASP A 202 -19.15 13.99 -15.55
CA ASP A 202 -17.81 14.18 -14.98
C ASP A 202 -17.04 12.86 -15.03
N VAL A 203 -15.75 12.90 -15.38
CA VAL A 203 -14.86 11.73 -15.38
C VAL A 203 -13.64 12.02 -14.51
N ILE A 204 -13.53 11.30 -13.41
CA ILE A 204 -12.54 11.54 -12.36
C ILE A 204 -11.78 10.27 -12.02
N LEU A 205 -10.61 10.46 -11.42
CA LEU A 205 -9.80 9.39 -10.89
C LEU A 205 -9.34 9.72 -9.48
N VAL A 206 -9.43 8.71 -8.60
CA VAL A 206 -8.67 8.66 -7.36
C VAL A 206 -8.01 7.28 -7.28
N ALA A 207 -6.69 7.25 -7.34
CA ALA A 207 -5.89 6.02 -7.36
C ALA A 207 -5.11 5.86 -6.05
N PRO A 208 -5.60 5.05 -5.09
CA PRO A 208 -4.84 4.64 -3.92
C PRO A 208 -3.55 3.92 -4.31
N LYS A 209 -2.42 4.36 -3.76
CA LYS A 209 -1.07 3.83 -4.05
C LYS A 209 -0.77 2.59 -3.21
N GLY A 210 -1.63 1.58 -3.35
CA GLY A 210 -1.43 0.23 -2.86
C GLY A 210 -2.68 -0.63 -3.01
N SER A 211 -2.57 -1.90 -2.62
CA SER A 211 -3.65 -2.87 -2.78
C SER A 211 -4.90 -2.49 -1.99
N GLY A 212 -6.07 -2.93 -2.43
CA GLY A 212 -7.30 -2.71 -1.67
C GLY A 212 -7.30 -3.37 -0.29
N ARG A 213 -6.49 -4.41 -0.07
CA ARG A 213 -6.23 -4.95 1.27
C ARG A 213 -5.57 -3.91 2.16
N THR A 214 -4.52 -3.21 1.69
CA THR A 214 -3.84 -2.18 2.49
C THR A 214 -4.66 -0.89 2.60
N VAL A 215 -5.48 -0.56 1.61
CA VAL A 215 -6.52 0.50 1.72
C VAL A 215 -7.41 0.23 2.93
N ARG A 216 -7.86 -1.02 3.12
CA ARG A 216 -8.72 -1.37 4.25
C ARG A 216 -7.96 -1.45 5.58
N THR A 217 -6.84 -2.15 5.64
CA THR A 217 -6.14 -2.40 6.91
C THR A 217 -5.60 -1.09 7.49
N LEU A 218 -4.96 -0.24 6.67
CA LEU A 218 -4.42 1.03 7.13
C LEU A 218 -5.51 2.04 7.50
N PHE A 219 -6.68 1.97 6.88
CA PHE A 219 -7.83 2.78 7.29
C PHE A 219 -8.30 2.40 8.70
N LYS A 220 -8.44 1.10 8.99
CA LYS A 220 -8.79 0.61 10.34
C LYS A 220 -7.75 1.00 11.40
N GLU A 221 -6.48 1.17 11.00
CA GLU A 221 -5.40 1.68 11.86
C GLU A 221 -5.40 3.21 12.00
N GLY A 222 -6.32 3.94 11.37
CA GLY A 222 -6.38 5.41 11.40
C GLY A 222 -5.30 6.11 10.57
N ARG A 223 -4.58 5.38 9.71
CA ARG A 223 -3.48 5.90 8.88
C ARG A 223 -3.96 6.29 7.49
N GLY A 224 -4.52 5.33 6.75
CA GLY A 224 -4.84 5.45 5.33
C GLY A 224 -3.62 5.28 4.41
N ILE A 225 -3.88 4.99 3.14
CA ILE A 225 -2.87 4.95 2.07
C ILE A 225 -2.96 6.23 1.24
N ASN A 226 -1.86 6.72 0.68
CA ASN A 226 -1.92 7.96 -0.12
C ASN A 226 -2.49 7.66 -1.50
N SER A 227 -3.08 8.67 -2.14
CA SER A 227 -3.70 8.54 -3.46
C SER A 227 -3.24 9.63 -4.41
N SER A 228 -3.26 9.38 -5.71
CA SER A 228 -3.22 10.45 -6.71
C SER A 228 -4.62 10.78 -7.18
N VAL A 229 -4.88 12.05 -7.54
CA VAL A 229 -6.19 12.52 -8.00
C VAL A 229 -6.10 13.21 -9.36
N ALA A 230 -7.01 12.86 -10.27
CA ALA A 230 -7.08 13.46 -11.62
C ALA A 230 -8.53 13.71 -12.06
N VAL A 231 -8.68 14.64 -13.00
CA VAL A 231 -9.92 14.93 -13.69
C VAL A 231 -9.64 14.77 -15.18
N PHE A 232 -10.35 13.85 -15.84
CA PHE A 232 -10.27 13.66 -17.29
C PHE A 232 -11.28 14.56 -18.01
N GLN A 233 -12.48 14.68 -17.45
CA GLN A 233 -13.57 15.49 -17.99
C GLN A 233 -14.30 16.17 -16.84
N ASP A 234 -14.50 17.50 -16.95
CA ASP A 234 -15.24 18.31 -15.98
C ASP A 234 -16.40 19.01 -16.70
N VAL A 235 -17.59 18.43 -16.59
CA VAL A 235 -18.82 18.96 -17.18
C VAL A 235 -19.52 19.91 -16.22
N THR A 236 -19.39 19.64 -14.91
CA THR A 236 -20.10 20.39 -13.86
C THR A 236 -19.31 21.60 -13.33
N GLY A 237 -17.99 21.66 -13.58
CA GLY A 237 -17.07 22.59 -12.94
C GLY A 237 -16.72 22.21 -11.49
N LYS A 238 -17.12 21.02 -11.03
CA LYS A 238 -16.95 20.54 -9.65
C LYS A 238 -16.23 19.19 -9.59
N ALA A 239 -15.79 18.64 -10.72
CA ALA A 239 -15.19 17.30 -10.77
C ALA A 239 -13.98 17.18 -9.83
N LYS A 240 -13.13 18.22 -9.76
CA LYS A 240 -11.94 18.20 -8.91
C LYS A 240 -12.27 18.16 -7.42
N GLU A 241 -13.20 19.00 -6.97
CA GLU A 241 -13.64 19.02 -5.57
C GLU A 241 -14.23 17.67 -5.17
N LYS A 242 -15.10 17.11 -6.03
CA LYS A 242 -15.71 15.79 -5.81
C LYS A 242 -14.67 14.68 -5.73
N ALA A 243 -13.65 14.70 -6.60
CA ALA A 243 -12.58 13.71 -6.57
C ALA A 243 -11.76 13.78 -5.27
N ILE A 244 -11.44 14.98 -4.78
CA ILE A 244 -10.75 15.15 -3.50
C ILE A 244 -11.62 14.63 -2.34
N ALA A 245 -12.91 14.98 -2.33
CA ALA A 245 -13.85 14.55 -1.31
C ALA A 245 -13.99 13.01 -1.30
N LEU A 246 -14.16 12.38 -2.48
CA LEU A 246 -14.19 10.91 -2.61
C LEU A 246 -12.90 10.27 -2.12
N GLY A 247 -11.75 10.87 -2.43
CA GLY A 247 -10.46 10.36 -1.94
C GLY A 247 -10.37 10.32 -0.42
N VAL A 248 -10.92 11.31 0.28
CA VAL A 248 -11.07 11.24 1.75
C VAL A 248 -12.09 10.16 2.15
N GLY A 249 -13.22 10.08 1.46
CA GLY A 249 -14.27 9.07 1.71
C GLY A 249 -13.81 7.63 1.59
N ILE A 250 -12.90 7.31 0.67
CA ILE A 250 -12.33 5.97 0.51
C ILE A 250 -11.12 5.70 1.44
N GLY A 251 -10.73 6.68 2.27
CA GLY A 251 -9.70 6.51 3.29
C GLY A 251 -8.28 6.92 2.88
N SER A 252 -8.13 7.85 1.94
CA SER A 252 -6.81 8.34 1.55
C SER A 252 -6.12 9.11 2.69
N GLY A 253 -4.82 8.87 2.91
CA GLY A 253 -4.02 9.60 3.89
C GLY A 253 -3.84 11.08 3.50
N TYR A 254 -3.28 11.29 2.31
CA TYR A 254 -3.31 12.55 1.57
C TYR A 254 -3.43 12.26 0.07
N MET A 255 -3.68 13.30 -0.72
CA MET A 255 -3.69 13.23 -2.18
C MET A 255 -2.79 14.27 -2.82
N TYR A 256 -2.31 13.94 -4.02
CA TYR A 256 -1.54 14.83 -4.89
C TYR A 256 -2.08 14.77 -6.34
N ASP A 257 -1.80 15.82 -7.10
CA ASP A 257 -2.29 15.96 -8.47
C ASP A 257 -1.58 15.03 -9.47
N THR A 258 -2.36 14.49 -10.41
CA THR A 258 -1.86 13.78 -11.59
C THR A 258 -2.79 13.98 -12.79
N THR A 259 -2.46 13.37 -13.93
CA THR A 259 -3.39 13.12 -15.05
C THR A 259 -3.64 11.63 -15.17
N PHE A 260 -4.66 11.22 -15.93
CA PHE A 260 -4.91 9.80 -16.19
C PHE A 260 -3.67 9.12 -16.82
N GLU A 261 -3.01 9.78 -17.78
CA GLU A 261 -1.80 9.29 -18.45
C GLU A 261 -0.62 9.16 -17.48
N LYS A 262 -0.32 10.22 -16.72
CA LYS A 262 0.78 10.18 -15.74
C LYS A 262 0.54 9.10 -14.69
N GLU A 263 -0.71 8.95 -14.25
CA GLU A 263 -1.10 7.93 -13.29
C GLU A 263 -0.82 6.54 -13.82
N VAL A 264 -1.44 6.16 -14.94
CA VAL A 264 -1.32 4.80 -15.49
C VAL A 264 0.12 4.46 -15.88
N TYR A 265 0.86 5.42 -16.45
CA TYR A 265 2.26 5.19 -16.81
C TYR A 265 3.12 4.93 -15.57
N SER A 266 2.95 5.75 -14.52
CA SER A 266 3.70 5.57 -13.28
C SER A 266 3.33 4.28 -12.54
N ASP A 267 2.05 3.90 -12.57
CA ASP A 267 1.51 2.78 -11.81
C ASP A 267 1.91 1.44 -12.43
N LEU A 268 1.65 1.24 -13.73
CA LEU A 268 2.06 0.02 -14.47
C LEU A 268 3.59 -0.16 -14.50
N TYR A 269 4.33 0.96 -14.60
CA TYR A 269 5.79 0.97 -14.48
C TYR A 269 6.24 0.57 -13.07
N GLY A 270 5.59 1.09 -12.03
CA GLY A 270 5.93 0.82 -10.64
C GLY A 270 5.74 -0.64 -10.23
N GLU A 271 4.59 -1.24 -10.57
CA GLU A 271 4.27 -2.64 -10.23
C GLU A 271 5.21 -3.65 -10.90
N ARG A 272 5.56 -3.41 -12.17
CA ARG A 272 6.58 -4.21 -12.88
C ARG A 272 7.99 -3.93 -12.36
N GLY A 273 8.21 -2.70 -11.91
CA GLY A 273 9.43 -2.24 -11.29
C GLY A 273 9.54 -2.60 -9.81
N VAL A 274 9.96 -1.64 -9.00
CA VAL A 274 10.37 -1.84 -7.61
C VAL A 274 9.25 -2.31 -6.67
N LEU A 275 7.98 -2.17 -7.05
CA LEU A 275 6.88 -2.53 -6.15
C LEU A 275 6.61 -4.04 -6.13
N MET A 276 6.81 -4.76 -7.24
CA MET A 276 6.60 -6.22 -7.29
C MET A 276 7.65 -6.94 -8.14
N GLY A 277 7.74 -6.64 -9.43
CA GLY A 277 8.55 -7.43 -10.38
C GLY A 277 10.05 -7.40 -10.10
N ALA A 278 10.64 -6.21 -10.00
CA ALA A 278 12.08 -6.06 -9.78
C ALA A 278 12.52 -6.62 -8.43
N ILE A 279 11.73 -6.41 -7.36
CA ILE A 279 12.09 -6.87 -6.01
C ILE A 279 12.06 -8.41 -5.91
N GLN A 280 11.09 -9.07 -6.55
CA GLN A 280 11.06 -10.53 -6.67
C GLN A 280 12.33 -11.06 -7.36
N GLY A 281 12.73 -10.42 -8.47
CA GLY A 281 13.94 -10.80 -9.21
C GLY A 281 15.22 -10.64 -8.39
N LEU A 282 15.37 -9.52 -7.68
CA LEU A 282 16.54 -9.24 -6.83
C LEU A 282 16.66 -10.22 -5.66
N PHE A 283 15.57 -10.46 -4.93
CA PHE A 283 15.57 -11.42 -3.83
C PHE A 283 15.91 -12.84 -4.31
N LEU A 284 15.30 -13.29 -5.41
CA LEU A 284 15.56 -14.62 -5.94
C LEU A 284 17.00 -14.78 -6.42
N ALA A 285 17.56 -13.77 -7.12
CA ALA A 285 18.93 -13.82 -7.62
C ALA A 285 19.95 -13.92 -6.48
N GLN A 286 19.84 -13.07 -5.46
CA GLN A 286 20.74 -13.12 -4.30
C GLN A 286 20.60 -14.44 -3.55
N TYR A 287 19.37 -14.88 -3.29
CA TYR A 287 19.11 -16.16 -2.62
C TYR A 287 19.76 -17.33 -3.36
N GLN A 288 19.58 -17.41 -4.69
CA GLN A 288 20.18 -18.48 -5.51
C GLN A 288 21.71 -18.48 -5.46
N VAL A 289 22.34 -17.31 -5.49
CA VAL A 289 23.80 -17.19 -5.39
C VAL A 289 24.29 -17.65 -4.01
N LEU A 290 23.62 -17.27 -2.93
CA LEU A 290 23.94 -17.76 -1.58
C LEU A 290 23.81 -19.28 -1.49
N ARG A 291 22.70 -19.85 -1.99
CA ARG A 291 22.49 -21.29 -2.00
C ARG A 291 23.56 -22.04 -2.79
N LYS A 292 23.98 -21.50 -3.95
CA LYS A 292 25.07 -22.06 -4.76
C LYS A 292 26.41 -22.09 -4.02
N ASN A 293 26.64 -21.18 -3.07
CA ASN A 293 27.85 -21.09 -2.26
C ASN A 293 27.74 -21.83 -0.91
N GLY A 294 26.72 -22.69 -0.73
CA GLY A 294 26.63 -23.59 0.42
C GLY A 294 25.87 -23.04 1.63
N HIS A 295 25.36 -21.81 1.58
CA HIS A 295 24.53 -21.25 2.66
C HIS A 295 23.22 -22.01 2.78
N THR A 296 22.72 -22.22 4.00
CA THR A 296 21.46 -22.95 4.22
C THR A 296 20.23 -22.16 3.72
N PRO A 297 19.06 -22.81 3.46
CA PRO A 297 17.84 -22.09 3.08
C PRO A 297 17.41 -21.02 4.08
N SER A 298 17.51 -21.32 5.38
CA SER A 298 17.16 -20.37 6.44
C SER A 298 18.09 -19.16 6.44
N GLU A 299 19.40 -19.38 6.33
CA GLU A 299 20.39 -18.31 6.28
C GLU A 299 20.21 -17.44 5.04
N ALA A 300 20.08 -18.07 3.86
CA ALA A 300 19.89 -17.33 2.61
C ALA A 300 18.58 -16.51 2.60
N PHE A 301 17.50 -17.02 3.22
CA PHE A 301 16.26 -16.25 3.38
C PHE A 301 16.43 -15.08 4.36
N ASN A 302 17.19 -15.29 5.45
CA ASN A 302 17.43 -14.24 6.44
C ASN A 302 18.28 -13.09 5.85
N GLU A 303 19.36 -13.44 5.15
CA GLU A 303 20.28 -12.51 4.46
C GLU A 303 19.69 -11.88 3.18
N THR A 304 18.41 -12.13 2.89
CA THR A 304 17.70 -11.53 1.75
C THR A 304 16.39 -10.87 2.21
N VAL A 305 15.34 -11.66 2.38
CA VAL A 305 13.97 -11.16 2.58
C VAL A 305 13.72 -10.75 4.03
N GLU A 306 14.18 -11.53 5.00
CA GLU A 306 13.88 -11.26 6.42
C GLU A 306 14.51 -9.94 6.88
N GLU A 307 15.83 -9.82 6.75
CA GLU A 307 16.53 -8.62 7.22
C GLU A 307 16.12 -7.38 6.43
N ALA A 308 15.92 -7.50 5.11
CA ALA A 308 15.41 -6.40 4.30
C ALA A 308 14.04 -5.91 4.81
N THR A 309 13.07 -6.80 4.97
CA THR A 309 11.67 -6.39 5.22
C THR A 309 11.35 -6.12 6.69
N GLN A 310 12.06 -6.77 7.63
CA GLN A 310 11.79 -6.62 9.07
C GLN A 310 12.74 -5.64 9.77
N SER A 311 13.94 -5.43 9.23
CA SER A 311 14.95 -4.55 9.84
C SER A 311 15.17 -3.30 8.99
N LEU A 312 15.72 -3.44 7.78
CA LEU A 312 16.32 -2.32 7.05
C LEU A 312 15.31 -1.43 6.31
N TYR A 313 14.39 -2.01 5.54
CA TYR A 313 13.39 -1.26 4.78
C TYR A 313 12.41 -0.47 5.67
N PRO A 314 12.01 -0.95 6.86
CA PRO A 314 11.27 -0.12 7.81
C PRO A 314 11.99 1.20 8.15
N LEU A 315 13.33 1.22 8.21
CA LEU A 315 14.09 2.46 8.44
C LEU A 315 13.96 3.45 7.28
N ILE A 316 13.93 2.93 6.04
CA ILE A 316 13.68 3.75 4.83
C ILE A 316 12.29 4.38 4.92
N GLY A 317 11.26 3.58 5.19
CA GLY A 317 9.89 4.08 5.29
C GLY A 317 9.68 5.10 6.42
N GLN A 318 10.44 4.99 7.51
CA GLN A 318 10.35 5.91 8.65
C GLN A 318 11.13 7.22 8.42
N LYS A 319 12.34 7.15 7.87
CA LYS A 319 13.30 8.27 7.89
C LYS A 319 14.17 8.42 6.63
N GLY A 320 14.01 7.55 5.63
CA GLY A 320 14.75 7.62 4.38
C GLY A 320 16.04 6.79 4.34
N MET A 321 16.64 6.75 3.15
CA MET A 321 17.83 5.94 2.84
C MET A 321 19.07 6.40 3.61
N ASP A 322 19.27 7.71 3.75
CA ASP A 322 20.37 8.29 4.51
C ASP A 322 20.37 7.83 5.98
N TYR A 323 19.18 7.74 6.59
CA TYR A 323 19.04 7.23 7.94
C TYR A 323 19.40 5.74 8.03
N MET A 324 18.89 4.92 7.09
CA MET A 324 19.24 3.49 7.03
C MET A 324 20.77 3.29 6.95
N TYR A 325 21.46 4.00 6.05
CA TYR A 325 22.92 3.90 5.91
C TYR A 325 23.66 4.29 7.19
N ASN A 326 23.19 5.35 7.87
CA ASN A 326 23.77 5.81 9.12
C ASN A 326 23.50 4.88 10.31
N ALA A 327 22.41 4.11 10.27
CA ALA A 327 22.06 3.12 11.28
C ALA A 327 22.86 1.81 11.15
N CYS A 328 23.43 1.54 9.98
CA CYS A 328 24.24 0.34 9.73
C CYS A 328 25.72 0.49 10.13
N SER A 329 26.41 -0.65 10.29
CA SER A 329 27.84 -0.74 10.60
C SER A 329 28.70 -0.05 9.54
N THR A 330 29.96 0.27 9.89
CA THR A 330 30.90 0.90 8.96
C THR A 330 31.17 0.04 7.73
N THR A 331 31.30 -1.28 7.91
CA THR A 331 31.50 -2.25 6.82
C THR A 331 30.28 -2.32 5.91
N ALA A 332 29.07 -2.45 6.46
CA ALA A 332 27.84 -2.49 5.68
C ALA A 332 27.64 -1.20 4.87
N ARG A 333 27.90 -0.05 5.50
CA ARG A 333 27.80 1.26 4.84
C ARG A 333 28.78 1.40 3.68
N ARG A 334 30.06 1.04 3.87
CA ARG A 334 31.07 1.10 2.81
C ARG A 334 30.68 0.18 1.65
N GLY A 335 30.32 -1.07 1.94
CA GLY A 335 29.91 -2.03 0.92
C GLY A 335 28.68 -1.58 0.13
N ALA A 336 27.65 -1.08 0.81
CA ALA A 336 26.46 -0.56 0.15
C ALA A 336 26.78 0.63 -0.78
N LEU A 337 27.64 1.56 -0.35
CA LEU A 337 28.09 2.69 -1.18
C LEU A 337 28.93 2.26 -2.39
N ASP A 338 29.70 1.18 -2.28
CA ASP A 338 30.50 0.64 -3.39
C ASP A 338 29.63 -0.04 -4.45
N TRP A 339 28.61 -0.79 -4.02
CA TRP A 339 27.78 -1.60 -4.92
C TRP A 339 26.55 -0.85 -5.46
N ALA A 340 26.03 0.17 -4.78
CA ALA A 340 24.84 0.89 -5.23
C ALA A 340 24.97 1.46 -6.66
N PRO A 341 26.08 2.12 -7.06
CA PRO A 341 26.24 2.60 -8.44
C PRO A 341 26.30 1.49 -9.49
N VAL A 342 26.77 0.29 -9.11
CA VAL A 342 26.82 -0.87 -10.01
C VAL A 342 25.41 -1.37 -10.29
N PHE A 343 24.59 -1.53 -9.25
CA PHE A 343 23.19 -1.91 -9.40
C PHE A 343 22.38 -0.85 -10.14
N GLU A 344 22.58 0.43 -9.82
CA GLU A 344 21.94 1.53 -10.54
C GLU A 344 22.25 1.47 -12.03
N LYS A 345 23.54 1.41 -12.40
CA LYS A 345 23.97 1.34 -13.80
C LYS A 345 23.41 0.13 -14.55
N ALA A 346 23.30 -1.03 -13.89
CA ALA A 346 22.73 -2.23 -14.49
C ALA A 346 21.21 -2.11 -14.70
N ASN A 347 20.52 -1.39 -13.81
CA ASN A 347 19.06 -1.33 -13.80
C ASN A 347 18.47 -0.21 -14.65
N VAL A 348 19.17 0.93 -14.84
CA VAL A 348 18.65 2.07 -15.61
C VAL A 348 18.15 1.66 -17.01
N PRO A 349 18.89 0.90 -17.84
CA PRO A 349 18.40 0.49 -19.16
C PRO A 349 17.13 -0.37 -19.12
N ILE A 350 16.99 -1.21 -18.09
CA ILE A 350 15.81 -2.06 -17.89
C ILE A 350 14.59 -1.19 -17.57
N PHE A 351 14.77 -0.19 -16.70
CA PHE A 351 13.72 0.75 -16.35
C PHE A 351 13.32 1.65 -17.52
N GLU A 352 14.27 2.10 -18.34
CA GLU A 352 13.97 2.85 -19.56
C GLU A 352 13.13 2.01 -20.54
N GLN A 353 13.53 0.76 -20.78
CA GLN A 353 12.76 -0.17 -21.63
C GLN A 353 11.36 -0.42 -21.07
N LEU A 354 11.25 -0.63 -19.76
CA LEU A 354 9.97 -0.88 -19.10
C LEU A 354 9.04 0.33 -19.24
N TYR A 355 9.51 1.54 -18.94
CA TYR A 355 8.69 2.75 -19.05
C TYR A 355 8.19 2.96 -20.49
N GLU A 356 9.04 2.76 -21.49
CA GLU A 356 8.65 2.87 -22.89
C GLU A 356 7.60 1.82 -23.28
N SER A 357 7.77 0.57 -22.84
CA SER A 357 6.81 -0.52 -23.10
C SER A 357 5.41 -0.28 -22.49
N VAL A 358 5.34 0.43 -21.37
CA VAL A 358 4.09 0.89 -20.77
C VAL A 358 3.52 2.04 -21.61
N LYS A 359 4.31 3.08 -21.85
CA LYS A 359 3.88 4.28 -22.57
C LYS A 359 3.33 3.98 -23.96
N ASN A 360 3.94 3.06 -24.70
CA ASN A 360 3.49 2.67 -26.04
C ASN A 360 2.39 1.57 -26.06
N GLY A 361 1.89 1.16 -24.89
CA GLY A 361 0.79 0.21 -24.73
C GLY A 361 1.16 -1.26 -24.95
N THR A 362 2.44 -1.60 -25.09
CA THR A 362 2.87 -3.01 -25.22
C THR A 362 2.46 -3.82 -24.00
N GLU A 363 2.69 -3.28 -22.80
CA GLU A 363 2.28 -3.94 -21.55
C GLU A 363 0.76 -3.98 -21.37
N THR A 364 0.04 -2.98 -21.86
CA THR A 364 -1.43 -2.94 -21.89
C THR A 364 -2.00 -4.08 -22.71
N ARG A 365 -1.52 -4.26 -23.95
CA ARG A 365 -2.01 -5.32 -24.85
C ARG A 365 -1.74 -6.72 -24.29
N LYS A 366 -0.55 -6.95 -23.71
CA LYS A 366 -0.24 -8.21 -23.00
C LYS A 366 -1.22 -8.47 -21.85
N SER A 367 -1.50 -7.44 -21.05
CA SER A 367 -2.40 -7.55 -19.90
C SER A 367 -3.83 -7.85 -20.35
N LEU A 368 -4.34 -7.17 -21.39
CA LEU A 368 -5.65 -7.45 -21.97
C LEU A 368 -5.74 -8.86 -22.55
N GLU A 369 -4.72 -9.29 -23.29
CA GLU A 369 -4.67 -10.61 -23.90
C GLU A 369 -4.71 -11.72 -22.85
N PHE A 370 -3.89 -11.62 -21.80
CA PHE A 370 -3.81 -12.65 -20.76
C PHE A 370 -5.01 -12.61 -19.81
N ASN A 371 -5.37 -11.43 -19.31
CA ASN A 371 -6.45 -11.26 -18.33
C ASN A 371 -7.84 -11.44 -18.95
N GLY A 372 -7.96 -11.32 -20.28
CA GLY A 372 -9.21 -11.53 -21.02
C GLY A 372 -9.52 -13.00 -21.34
N ARG A 373 -8.60 -13.94 -21.09
CA ARG A 373 -8.81 -15.38 -21.39
C ARG A 373 -9.89 -15.98 -20.49
N SER A 374 -10.68 -16.89 -21.04
CA SER A 374 -11.63 -17.68 -20.24
C SER A 374 -10.93 -18.55 -19.19
N THR A 375 -9.67 -18.94 -19.46
CA THR A 375 -8.81 -19.74 -18.58
C THR A 375 -7.93 -18.90 -17.64
N TYR A 376 -8.16 -17.58 -17.57
CA TYR A 376 -7.28 -16.66 -16.84
C TYR A 376 -7.00 -17.12 -15.40
N ARG A 377 -8.02 -17.61 -14.68
CA ARG A 377 -7.86 -18.02 -13.28
C ARG A 377 -6.99 -19.26 -13.16
N GLU A 378 -7.20 -20.25 -14.02
CA GLU A 378 -6.41 -21.48 -14.04
C GLU A 378 -4.97 -21.22 -14.45
N ASP A 379 -4.75 -20.35 -15.45
CA ASP A 379 -3.41 -20.02 -15.93
C ASP A 379 -2.63 -19.17 -14.93
N LEU A 380 -3.27 -18.16 -14.33
CA LEU A 380 -2.67 -17.39 -13.22
C LEU A 380 -2.34 -18.29 -12.04
N ALA A 381 -3.22 -19.23 -11.67
CA ALA A 381 -2.95 -20.16 -10.56
C ALA A 381 -1.70 -21.02 -10.81
N LYS A 382 -1.44 -21.43 -12.05
CA LYS A 382 -0.20 -22.15 -12.42
C LYS A 382 1.03 -21.26 -12.26
N GLU A 383 0.99 -20.02 -12.71
CA GLU A 383 2.11 -19.08 -12.58
C GLU A 383 2.40 -18.75 -11.10
N LEU A 384 1.35 -18.54 -10.30
CA LEU A 384 1.49 -18.31 -8.87
C LEU A 384 1.99 -19.55 -8.13
N ALA A 385 1.64 -20.77 -8.57
CA ALA A 385 2.19 -22.00 -8.01
C ALA A 385 3.72 -22.08 -8.22
N VAL A 386 4.22 -21.68 -9.39
CA VAL A 386 5.67 -21.60 -9.65
C VAL A 386 6.37 -20.72 -8.63
N ILE A 387 5.79 -19.57 -8.28
CA ILE A 387 6.33 -18.69 -7.24
C ILE A 387 6.22 -19.38 -5.88
N ASN A 388 5.05 -19.87 -5.49
CA ASN A 388 4.80 -20.49 -4.19
C ASN A 388 5.72 -21.68 -3.88
N ASP A 389 6.14 -22.40 -4.91
CA ASP A 389 6.98 -23.60 -4.80
C ASP A 389 8.49 -23.30 -4.77
N GLN A 390 8.90 -22.05 -5.06
CA GLN A 390 10.32 -21.66 -4.95
C GLN A 390 10.85 -21.92 -3.54
N GLU A 391 12.08 -22.46 -3.46
CA GLU A 391 12.71 -22.80 -2.17
C GLU A 391 12.75 -21.59 -1.22
N ILE A 392 13.01 -20.38 -1.73
CA ILE A 392 13.01 -19.13 -0.95
C ILE A 392 11.69 -18.90 -0.21
N TRP A 393 10.53 -19.14 -0.85
CA TRP A 393 9.23 -18.88 -0.25
C TRP A 393 8.77 -20.00 0.68
N ARG A 394 9.15 -21.25 0.39
CA ARG A 394 8.94 -22.39 1.30
C ARG A 394 9.79 -22.25 2.57
N ALA A 395 11.07 -21.88 2.45
CA ALA A 395 11.93 -21.54 3.58
C ALA A 395 11.34 -20.37 4.38
N GLY A 396 10.87 -19.33 3.67
CA GLY A 396 10.22 -18.18 4.27
C GLY A 396 8.96 -18.51 5.09
N LYS A 397 8.15 -19.51 4.70
CA LYS A 397 7.00 -19.96 5.53
C LYS A 397 7.46 -20.42 6.91
N THR A 398 8.57 -21.17 6.96
CA THR A 398 9.15 -21.65 8.22
C THR A 398 9.80 -20.51 9.01
N VAL A 399 10.55 -19.62 8.36
CA VAL A 399 11.16 -18.47 9.07
C VAL A 399 10.08 -17.56 9.67
N ARG A 400 9.01 -17.27 8.92
CA ARG A 400 7.91 -16.41 9.39
C ARG A 400 7.15 -17.01 10.56
N SER A 401 7.01 -18.34 10.64
CA SER A 401 6.31 -18.99 11.78
C SER A 401 7.11 -18.92 13.09
N LEU A 402 8.39 -18.59 13.03
CA LEU A 402 9.25 -18.40 14.21
C LEU A 402 9.19 -16.97 14.76
N ARG A 403 8.53 -16.03 14.07
CA ARG A 403 8.47 -14.63 14.52
C ARG A 403 7.63 -14.50 15.79
N PRO A 404 8.03 -13.65 16.76
CA PRO A 404 7.28 -13.46 18.00
C PRO A 404 5.84 -12.95 17.81
N ASP A 405 5.59 -12.22 16.74
CA ASP A 405 4.29 -11.64 16.38
C ASP A 405 3.51 -12.48 15.35
N TYR A 406 4.02 -13.68 15.01
CA TYR A 406 3.34 -14.57 14.09
C TYR A 406 1.96 -14.94 14.62
N LYS A 407 0.94 -14.66 13.82
CA LYS A 407 -0.40 -15.18 14.00
C LYS A 407 -0.63 -16.18 12.88
N PRO A 408 -0.99 -17.44 13.18
CA PRO A 408 -1.49 -18.35 12.15
C PRO A 408 -2.58 -17.62 11.37
N GLU A 409 -2.53 -17.67 10.04
CA GLU A 409 -3.65 -17.17 9.24
C GLU A 409 -4.90 -17.91 9.74
N SER A 410 -5.87 -17.17 10.30
CA SER A 410 -7.22 -17.71 10.42
C SER A 410 -7.70 -17.90 8.99
N GLU A 411 -7.89 -19.15 8.59
CA GLU A 411 -8.43 -19.53 7.27
C GLU A 411 -9.66 -18.70 6.86
#